data_AF-A0A8J9VF94-F1
#
_entry.id   AF-A0A8J9VF94-F1
#
_cell.length_a   1.000
_cell.length_b   1.000
_cell.length_c   1.000
_cell.angle_alpha   90.00
_cell.angle_beta   90.00
_cell.angle_gamma   90.00
#
_symmetry.space_group_name_H-M   'P 1'
#
loop_
_entity.id
_entity.type
_entity.pdbx_description
1 polymer ?
#
loop_
_entity_poly.entity_id
_entity_poly.type
_entity_poly.pdbx_seq_one_letter_code
_entity_poly.pdbx_strand_id
1 'polypeptide(L)'
;MPLSPQVHVRVLNVSTDDHLCQLQIERFSQQANGWNDHSGHWNFSRWFSFLISRNGEVTEVFHPTDEDLEVLNIKKALVGTLSARLHASDKVLEKGRIWLYQLNETGHEGDHPSTYKVNPTPKGLVFHRTKHRHIVENAKVKDVKEITYSSELGIARTVLVDEAFAAPRETTKGFNPRAGLPGDPDKNRQLQGKAVDLPIMHANSSSKMTLVGMKQFADDVTPPSNLTKGSLIITQPKPPELDLEQIKAVLLGNLTCVRNHPRKEEPLQRQQCFLQLIALMDRLSKNDLGVLVYQYVKVSYSDSIEEENCNIMVDALGSLGSEAAQRLLTKTVLLAKGASGKLIQRMLISFVTITTPPVKDFVKALEELCFARRIQFEGDDGRLSASDTFPEILESEVDEAIHRLPKNKAAGADDIPAELLKTGNPTTSKLLPKLCSKIVSTGQRPSD
;
A
#
# COMPACT_ATOMS: atom_id res chain seq x y z
N MET A 1 25.70 -0.26 4.82
CA MET A 1 26.48 -0.17 6.08
C MET A 1 26.19 -1.43 6.89
N PRO A 2 27.19 -2.21 7.32
CA PRO A 2 26.93 -3.41 8.11
C PRO A 2 26.51 -3.04 9.54
N LEU A 3 25.48 -3.74 10.02
CA LEU A 3 25.02 -3.74 11.40
C LEU A 3 25.45 -5.06 12.04
N SER A 4 25.92 -5.03 13.28
CA SER A 4 26.39 -6.22 13.99
C SER A 4 25.84 -6.27 15.41
N PRO A 5 24.61 -6.80 15.59
CA PRO A 5 24.02 -6.95 16.90
C PRO A 5 24.37 -8.28 17.56
N GLN A 6 24.57 -8.25 18.89
CA GLN A 6 24.50 -9.43 19.74
C GLN A 6 23.09 -9.53 20.32
N VAL A 7 22.38 -10.60 19.96
CA VAL A 7 20.98 -10.82 20.33
C VAL A 7 20.81 -12.04 21.23
N HIS A 8 19.87 -11.94 22.16
CA HIS A 8 19.37 -13.06 22.94
C HIS A 8 17.90 -13.26 22.61
N VAL A 9 17.51 -14.50 22.33
CA VAL A 9 16.12 -14.89 22.18
C VAL A 9 15.76 -15.76 23.37
N ARG A 10 14.78 -15.32 24.15
CA ARG A 10 14.33 -16.00 25.35
C ARG A 10 12.91 -16.52 25.15
N VAL A 11 12.69 -17.81 25.37
CA VAL A 11 11.33 -18.39 25.38
C VAL A 11 10.68 -18.04 26.72
N LEU A 12 9.50 -17.41 26.69
CA LEU A 12 8.73 -16.96 27.86
C LEU A 12 7.58 -17.90 28.18
N ASN A 13 6.87 -18.37 27.16
CA ASN A 13 5.76 -19.30 27.31
C ASN A 13 5.75 -20.30 26.15
N VAL A 14 5.38 -21.53 26.45
CA VAL A 14 5.24 -22.63 25.50
C VAL A 14 3.78 -23.08 25.51
N SER A 15 3.04 -22.69 24.48
CA SER A 15 1.74 -23.31 24.19
C SER A 15 1.93 -24.50 23.25
N THR A 16 0.86 -25.26 22.99
CA THR A 16 0.89 -26.41 22.07
C THR A 16 1.20 -26.01 20.64
N ASP A 17 0.83 -24.79 20.24
CA ASP A 17 0.85 -24.36 18.84
C ASP A 17 1.85 -23.22 18.59
N ASP A 18 2.00 -22.31 19.56
CA ASP A 18 2.88 -21.15 19.49
C ASP A 18 3.77 -20.98 20.73
N HIS A 19 4.95 -20.41 20.54
CA HIS A 19 5.87 -20.02 21.59
C HIS A 19 5.96 -18.51 21.66
N LEU A 20 5.79 -17.95 22.86
CA LEU A 20 6.08 -16.53 23.10
C LEU A 20 7.56 -16.37 23.39
N CYS A 21 8.24 -15.56 22.59
CA CYS A 21 9.66 -15.28 22.70
C CYS A 21 9.92 -13.80 22.95
N GLN A 22 10.97 -13.47 23.69
CA GLN A 22 11.49 -12.12 23.88
C GLN A 22 12.78 -11.94 23.08
N LEU A 23 12.93 -10.81 22.39
CA LEU A 23 14.19 -10.39 21.80
C LEU A 23 14.86 -9.37 22.73
N GLN A 24 16.12 -9.62 23.08
CA GLN A 24 16.98 -8.67 23.77
C GLN A 24 18.24 -8.40 22.93
N ILE A 25 18.60 -7.13 22.76
CA ILE A 25 19.78 -6.71 22.01
C ILE A 25 20.76 -6.10 23.02
N GLU A 26 21.92 -6.74 23.23
CA GLU A 26 22.90 -6.30 24.24
C GLU A 26 23.98 -5.39 23.66
N ARG A 27 24.43 -5.68 22.45
CA ARG A 27 25.47 -4.91 21.76
C ARG A 27 24.99 -4.63 20.36
N PHE A 28 25.09 -3.37 19.95
CA PHE A 28 24.76 -2.95 18.60
C PHE A 28 25.90 -2.06 18.11
N SER A 29 26.44 -2.37 16.94
CA SER A 29 27.44 -1.53 16.28
C SER A 29 27.07 -1.36 14.82
N GLN A 30 27.23 -0.13 14.33
CA GLN A 30 27.13 0.21 12.92
C GLN A 30 28.51 0.64 12.44
N GLN A 31 28.94 0.09 11.30
CA GLN A 31 30.15 0.59 10.63
C GLN A 31 29.73 1.39 9.41
N ALA A 32 30.04 2.68 9.43
CA ALA A 32 29.81 3.58 8.31
C ALA A 32 31.17 4.07 7.79
N ASN A 33 31.53 3.73 6.55
CA ASN A 33 32.72 4.25 5.86
C ASN A 33 34.04 4.13 6.65
N GLY A 34 34.21 3.05 7.43
CA GLY A 34 35.43 2.82 8.23
C GLY A 34 35.45 3.51 9.59
N TRP A 35 34.41 4.28 9.93
CA TRP A 35 34.23 4.88 11.24
C TRP A 35 33.16 4.08 11.99
N ASN A 36 33.47 3.70 13.23
CA ASN A 36 32.49 3.15 14.15
C ASN A 36 31.67 4.32 14.67
N ASP A 37 30.49 4.54 14.10
CA ASP A 37 29.52 5.41 14.75
C ASP A 37 28.94 4.62 15.93
N HIS A 38 29.21 5.08 17.15
CA HIS A 38 28.53 4.55 18.31
C HIS A 38 27.11 5.05 18.22
N SER A 39 26.19 4.11 17.94
CA SER A 39 24.75 4.29 17.78
C SER A 39 24.02 4.78 19.04
N GLY A 40 24.60 5.75 19.77
CA GLY A 40 24.14 6.23 21.07
C GLY A 40 22.75 6.85 21.08
N HIS A 41 22.16 7.07 19.90
CA HIS A 41 20.77 7.53 19.78
C HIS A 41 19.75 6.38 19.77
N TRP A 42 20.13 5.13 19.47
CA TRP A 42 19.21 4.00 19.48
C TRP A 42 19.10 3.34 20.86
N ASN A 43 17.91 3.37 21.43
CA ASN A 43 17.62 2.68 22.70
C ASN A 43 16.96 1.32 22.46
N PHE A 44 17.74 0.25 22.38
CA PHE A 44 17.22 -1.11 22.22
C PHE A 44 16.75 -1.79 23.52
N SER A 45 16.89 -1.13 24.69
CA SER A 45 16.57 -1.74 26.00
C SER A 45 15.09 -2.02 26.21
N ARG A 46 14.23 -1.33 25.45
CA ARG A 46 12.78 -1.45 25.55
C ARG A 46 12.28 -2.83 25.12
N TRP A 47 11.19 -3.25 25.74
CA TRP A 47 10.62 -4.58 25.54
C TRP A 47 10.25 -4.86 24.08
N PHE A 48 10.59 -6.05 23.59
CA PHE A 48 10.10 -6.58 22.33
C PHE A 48 9.92 -8.09 22.43
N SER A 49 8.72 -8.57 22.14
CA SER A 49 8.41 -10.00 22.11
C SER A 49 7.64 -10.36 20.86
N PHE A 50 7.60 -11.64 20.52
CA PHE A 50 6.98 -12.15 19.31
C PHE A 50 6.46 -13.57 19.52
N LEU A 51 5.38 -13.91 18.83
CA LEU A 51 4.86 -15.28 18.77
C LEU A 51 5.50 -15.99 17.59
N ILE A 52 6.07 -17.17 17.83
CA ILE A 52 6.61 -18.05 16.81
C ILE A 52 5.86 -19.38 16.83
N SER A 53 5.34 -19.79 15.69
CA SER A 53 4.63 -21.07 15.57
C SER A 53 5.59 -22.24 15.70
N ARG A 54 5.04 -23.44 15.92
CA ARG A 54 5.81 -24.70 15.91
C ARG A 54 6.67 -24.90 14.66
N ASN A 55 6.26 -24.33 13.53
CA ASN A 55 6.99 -24.43 12.26
C ASN A 55 8.01 -23.28 12.04
N GLY A 56 8.15 -22.35 13.00
CA GLY A 56 9.12 -21.26 12.95
C GLY A 56 8.60 -19.93 12.38
N GLU A 57 7.30 -19.83 12.09
CA GLU A 57 6.69 -18.62 11.53
C GLU A 57 6.42 -17.60 12.62
N VAL A 58 6.86 -16.36 12.44
CA VAL A 58 6.51 -15.27 13.35
C VAL A 58 5.19 -14.65 12.91
N THR A 59 4.15 -14.87 13.71
CA THR A 59 2.78 -14.44 13.40
C THR A 59 2.47 -13.05 13.95
N GLU A 60 3.04 -12.71 15.11
CA GLU A 60 2.73 -11.49 15.84
C GLU A 60 3.95 -10.93 16.56
N VAL A 61 4.00 -9.61 16.70
CA VAL A 61 5.01 -8.90 17.50
C VAL A 61 4.34 -8.00 18.53
N PHE A 62 5.02 -7.76 19.64
CA PHE A 62 4.54 -6.97 20.77
C PHE A 62 5.61 -5.98 21.22
N HIS A 63 5.24 -4.71 21.32
CA HIS A 63 6.14 -3.62 21.69
C HIS A 63 5.38 -2.48 22.40
N PRO A 64 6.06 -1.59 23.14
CA PRO A 64 5.46 -0.37 23.67
C PRO A 64 4.89 0.54 22.56
N THR A 65 3.82 1.28 22.86
CA THR A 65 3.15 2.20 21.91
C THR A 65 4.04 3.35 21.42
N ASP A 66 5.01 3.74 22.24
CA ASP A 66 5.90 4.89 22.11
C ASP A 66 7.34 4.46 21.79
N GLU A 67 7.54 3.21 21.35
CA GLU A 67 8.83 2.73 20.87
C GLU A 67 9.30 3.55 19.66
N ASP A 68 10.60 3.86 19.61
CA ASP A 68 11.16 4.55 18.45
C ASP A 68 10.99 3.68 17.19
N LEU A 69 10.50 4.28 16.11
CA LEU A 69 10.08 3.54 14.94
C LEU A 69 11.26 2.91 14.18
N GLU A 70 12.42 3.56 14.18
CA GLU A 70 13.63 3.01 13.56
C GLU A 70 14.12 1.81 14.38
N VAL A 71 14.20 1.95 15.71
CA VAL A 71 14.52 0.86 16.63
C VAL A 71 13.54 -0.31 16.47
N LEU A 72 12.25 -0.03 16.38
CA LEU A 72 11.20 -1.03 16.18
C LEU A 72 11.40 -1.78 14.86
N ASN A 73 11.67 -1.07 13.77
CA ASN A 73 11.91 -1.67 12.46
C ASN A 73 13.19 -2.54 12.45
N ILE A 74 14.24 -2.13 13.16
CA ILE A 74 15.45 -2.95 13.33
C ILE A 74 15.13 -4.24 14.09
N LYS A 75 14.36 -4.16 15.20
CA LYS A 75 13.91 -5.34 15.96
C LYS A 75 13.05 -6.28 15.11
N LYS A 76 12.09 -5.74 14.34
CA LYS A 76 11.28 -6.50 13.39
C LYS A 76 12.13 -7.18 12.32
N ALA A 77 13.12 -6.48 11.75
CA ALA A 77 14.03 -7.04 10.75
C ALA A 77 14.83 -8.22 11.32
N LEU A 78 15.37 -8.08 12.54
CA LEU A 78 16.11 -9.16 13.22
C LEU A 78 15.24 -10.41 13.45
N VAL A 79 14.01 -10.22 13.91
CA VAL A 79 13.05 -11.33 14.09
C VAL A 79 12.60 -11.89 12.73
N GLY A 80 12.48 -11.06 11.71
CA GLY A 80 12.16 -11.51 10.35
C GLY A 80 13.26 -12.37 9.73
N THR A 81 14.53 -12.14 10.09
CA THR A 81 15.63 -13.05 9.75
C THR A 81 15.39 -14.44 10.35
N LEU A 82 14.73 -14.58 11.50
CA LEU A 82 14.40 -15.88 12.10
C LEU A 82 13.13 -16.52 11.52
N SER A 83 12.12 -15.72 11.17
CA SER A 83 10.81 -16.20 10.70
C SER A 83 10.90 -17.06 9.44
N ALA A 84 10.36 -18.29 9.47
CA ALA A 84 10.27 -19.19 8.32
C ALA A 84 9.22 -20.27 8.55
N ARG A 85 8.58 -20.78 7.50
CA ARG A 85 7.64 -21.91 7.60
C ARG A 85 8.36 -23.22 7.28
N LEU A 86 9.00 -23.80 8.30
CA LEU A 86 9.77 -25.03 8.18
C LEU A 86 8.86 -26.25 8.27
N HIS A 87 8.81 -27.04 7.20
CA HIS A 87 8.10 -28.31 7.18
C HIS A 87 9.10 -29.47 7.21
N ALA A 88 9.23 -30.12 8.35
CA ALA A 88 9.88 -31.40 8.50
C ALA A 88 8.90 -32.37 9.17
N SER A 89 8.60 -33.49 8.51
CA SER A 89 7.90 -34.60 9.16
C SER A 89 8.92 -35.68 9.51
N ASP A 90 8.69 -36.39 10.61
CA ASP A 90 9.60 -37.45 11.07
C ASP A 90 9.84 -38.52 9.99
N LYS A 91 8.81 -38.85 9.21
CA LYS A 91 8.88 -39.78 8.07
C LYS A 91 9.79 -39.31 6.93
N VAL A 92 10.06 -38.01 6.82
CA VAL A 92 10.92 -37.41 5.79
C VAL A 92 12.38 -37.38 6.27
N LEU A 93 12.61 -37.16 7.57
CA LEU A 93 13.93 -37.27 8.20
C LEU A 93 14.52 -38.67 8.05
N GLU A 94 13.70 -39.72 8.21
CA GLU A 94 14.12 -41.12 8.13
C GLU A 94 14.61 -41.55 6.74
N LYS A 95 14.16 -40.91 5.66
CA LYS A 95 14.45 -41.34 4.28
C LYS A 95 15.69 -40.67 3.67
N GLY A 96 16.23 -39.63 4.31
CA GLY A 96 17.42 -38.91 3.81
C GLY A 96 17.25 -38.31 2.40
N ARG A 97 16.03 -38.11 1.94
CA ARG A 97 15.74 -37.59 0.59
C ARG A 97 15.63 -36.07 0.61
N ILE A 98 16.02 -35.44 -0.49
CA ILE A 98 15.75 -34.02 -0.74
C ILE A 98 14.25 -33.86 -1.07
N TRP A 99 13.60 -32.83 -0.53
CA TRP A 99 12.22 -32.50 -0.89
C TRP A 99 12.02 -31.01 -1.12
N LEU A 100 10.93 -30.70 -1.81
CA LEU A 100 10.53 -29.36 -2.19
C LEU A 100 9.09 -29.12 -1.75
N TYR A 101 8.79 -27.91 -1.29
CA TYR A 101 7.42 -27.48 -1.04
C TYR A 101 7.26 -25.99 -1.33
N GLN A 102 6.01 -25.58 -1.57
CA GLN A 102 5.63 -24.20 -1.85
C GLN A 102 4.53 -23.78 -0.90
N LEU A 103 4.60 -22.53 -0.43
CA LEU A 103 3.61 -21.94 0.45
C LEU A 103 3.67 -20.41 0.37
N ASN A 104 2.68 -19.75 0.98
CA ASN A 104 2.72 -18.31 1.20
C ASN A 104 3.25 -18.03 2.61
N GLU A 105 4.10 -17.00 2.73
CA GLU A 105 4.64 -16.49 3.98
C GLU A 105 4.42 -15.00 4.11
N THR A 106 4.34 -14.53 5.35
CA THR A 106 4.37 -13.10 5.67
C THR A 106 5.80 -12.70 6.05
N GLY A 107 6.38 -11.80 5.26
CA GLY A 107 7.70 -11.21 5.51
C GLY A 107 7.60 -9.76 5.97
N HIS A 108 8.77 -9.11 6.06
CA HIS A 108 8.84 -7.68 6.38
C HIS A 108 8.23 -6.77 5.28
N GLU A 109 8.09 -7.28 4.06
CA GLU A 109 7.41 -6.62 2.93
C GLU A 109 5.93 -7.01 2.77
N GLY A 110 5.42 -7.90 3.63
CA GLY A 110 4.09 -8.49 3.51
C GLY A 110 4.09 -9.90 2.90
N ASP A 111 2.93 -10.30 2.37
CA ASP A 111 2.68 -11.67 1.91
C ASP A 111 3.36 -11.98 0.58
N HIS A 112 3.99 -13.14 0.50
CA HIS A 112 4.68 -13.59 -0.70
C HIS A 112 4.69 -15.12 -0.84
N PRO A 113 4.64 -15.65 -2.07
CA PRO A 113 4.89 -17.06 -2.33
C PRO A 113 6.37 -17.39 -2.20
N SER A 114 6.68 -18.53 -1.56
CA SER A 114 8.04 -19.02 -1.35
C SER A 114 8.15 -20.50 -1.73
N THR A 115 9.29 -20.89 -2.32
CA THR A 115 9.68 -22.30 -2.49
C THR A 115 10.76 -22.65 -1.48
N TYR A 116 10.62 -23.78 -0.83
CA TYR A 116 11.64 -24.38 0.02
C TYR A 116 12.20 -25.63 -0.64
N LYS A 117 13.53 -25.75 -0.64
CA LYS A 117 14.28 -26.99 -0.91
C LYS A 117 14.96 -27.42 0.37
N VAL A 118 14.72 -28.64 0.82
CA VAL A 118 15.31 -29.15 2.06
C VAL A 118 16.28 -30.27 1.77
N ASN A 119 17.50 -30.15 2.28
CA ASN A 119 18.56 -31.12 2.12
C ASN A 119 18.91 -31.72 3.50
N PRO A 120 18.72 -33.03 3.70
CA PRO A 120 19.26 -33.73 4.86
C PRO A 120 20.79 -33.72 4.87
N THR A 121 21.35 -33.60 6.07
CA THR A 121 22.80 -33.68 6.32
C THR A 121 23.05 -34.55 7.55
N PRO A 122 24.28 -35.06 7.77
CA PRO A 122 24.60 -35.82 8.97
C PRO A 122 24.38 -35.04 10.28
N LYS A 123 24.33 -33.71 10.23
CA LYS A 123 24.20 -32.82 11.41
C LYS A 123 22.78 -32.25 11.59
N GLY A 124 21.88 -32.55 10.67
CA GLY A 124 20.49 -32.06 10.67
C GLY A 124 20.01 -31.67 9.27
N LEU A 125 19.25 -30.58 9.16
CA LEU A 125 18.60 -30.18 7.90
C LEU A 125 19.13 -28.84 7.40
N VAL A 126 19.21 -28.67 6.09
CA VAL A 126 19.46 -27.38 5.44
C VAL A 126 18.25 -27.02 4.60
N PHE A 127 17.56 -25.95 4.98
CA PHE A 127 16.44 -25.38 4.26
C PHE A 127 16.93 -24.24 3.38
N HIS A 128 16.64 -24.29 2.09
CA HIS A 128 16.92 -23.24 1.13
C HIS A 128 15.60 -22.68 0.61
N ARG A 129 15.25 -21.48 1.06
CA ARG A 129 14.09 -20.72 0.62
C ARG A 129 14.44 -19.81 -0.54
N THR A 130 13.60 -19.81 -1.56
CA THR A 130 13.57 -18.76 -2.59
C THR A 130 12.22 -18.08 -2.53
N LYS A 131 12.20 -16.78 -2.24
CA LYS A 131 10.99 -15.97 -2.33
C LYS A 131 10.70 -15.63 -3.79
N HIS A 132 9.43 -15.71 -4.16
CA HIS A 132 8.97 -15.37 -5.49
C HIS A 132 8.15 -14.09 -5.44
N ARG A 133 8.30 -13.30 -6.50
CA ARG A 133 7.67 -11.98 -6.67
C ARG A 133 8.17 -10.94 -5.68
N HIS A 134 7.90 -9.70 -6.05
CA HIS A 134 8.18 -8.51 -5.27
C HIS A 134 7.02 -7.54 -5.51
N ILE A 135 6.77 -6.62 -4.57
CA ILE A 135 5.67 -5.66 -4.67
C ILE A 135 5.81 -4.73 -5.90
N VAL A 136 7.06 -4.49 -6.32
CA VAL A 136 7.37 -3.75 -7.56
C VAL A 136 7.36 -4.71 -8.75
N GLU A 137 6.38 -4.55 -9.62
CA GLU A 137 6.28 -5.31 -10.87
C GLU A 137 7.52 -5.12 -11.74
N ASN A 138 7.93 -6.20 -12.44
CA ASN A 138 9.08 -6.22 -13.36
C ASN A 138 10.45 -5.93 -12.72
N ALA A 139 10.54 -5.78 -11.40
CA ALA A 139 11.81 -5.66 -10.72
C ALA A 139 12.59 -6.99 -10.81
N LYS A 140 13.91 -6.88 -10.98
CA LYS A 140 14.78 -8.06 -10.88
C LYS A 140 15.12 -8.23 -9.41
N VAL A 141 14.64 -9.30 -8.81
CA VAL A 141 14.81 -9.57 -7.39
C VAL A 141 15.45 -10.93 -7.18
N LYS A 142 16.39 -10.99 -6.25
CA LYS A 142 16.90 -12.23 -5.65
C LYS A 142 16.62 -12.12 -4.17
N ASP A 143 15.86 -13.06 -3.62
CA ASP A 143 15.70 -13.20 -2.18
C ASP A 143 15.83 -14.69 -1.87
N VAL A 144 16.96 -15.01 -1.25
CA VAL A 144 17.34 -16.37 -0.90
C VAL A 144 17.65 -16.42 0.59
N LYS A 145 17.07 -17.40 1.26
CA LYS A 145 17.32 -17.64 2.69
C LYS A 145 17.76 -19.08 2.90
N GLU A 146 18.86 -19.27 3.59
CA GLU A 146 19.37 -20.58 3.98
C GLU A 146 19.33 -20.74 5.50
N ILE A 147 18.70 -21.80 5.99
CA ILE A 147 18.58 -22.11 7.41
C ILE A 147 19.19 -23.48 7.64
N THR A 148 20.25 -23.54 8.45
CA THR A 148 20.82 -24.81 8.91
C THR A 148 20.26 -25.14 10.28
N TYR A 149 19.47 -26.20 10.34
CA TYR A 149 18.87 -26.74 11.54
C TYR A 149 19.72 -27.88 12.10
N SER A 150 20.00 -27.84 13.41
CA SER A 150 20.77 -28.88 14.10
C SER A 150 19.83 -29.88 14.75
N SER A 151 19.94 -31.16 14.37
CA SER A 151 19.16 -32.23 15.01
C SER A 151 19.57 -32.47 16.47
N GLU A 152 20.84 -32.24 16.81
CA GLU A 152 21.36 -32.38 18.17
C GLU A 152 20.78 -31.31 19.12
N LEU A 153 20.72 -30.07 18.65
CA LEU A 153 20.24 -28.95 19.47
C LEU A 153 18.73 -28.71 19.34
N GLY A 154 18.08 -29.29 18.34
CA GLY A 154 16.66 -29.08 18.06
C GLY A 154 16.32 -27.65 17.60
N ILE A 155 17.31 -26.85 17.17
CA ILE A 155 17.13 -25.44 16.80
C ILE A 155 17.98 -25.05 15.58
N ALA A 156 17.64 -23.90 14.97
CA ALA A 156 18.42 -23.30 13.90
C ALA A 156 19.80 -22.83 14.41
N ARG A 157 20.87 -23.31 13.76
CA ARG A 157 22.25 -22.95 14.07
C ARG A 157 22.71 -21.72 13.31
N THR A 158 22.39 -21.66 12.02
CA THR A 158 22.73 -20.53 11.15
C THR A 158 21.57 -20.18 10.25
N VAL A 159 21.35 -18.88 10.09
CA VAL A 159 20.43 -18.32 9.11
C VAL A 159 21.18 -17.32 8.27
N LEU A 160 21.14 -17.50 6.95
CA LEU A 160 21.73 -16.62 5.96
C LEU A 160 20.61 -16.09 5.09
N VAL A 161 20.58 -14.79 4.83
CA VAL A 161 19.64 -14.17 3.90
C VAL A 161 20.42 -13.29 2.94
N ASP A 162 20.25 -13.51 1.65
CA ASP A 162 20.81 -12.69 0.59
C ASP A 162 19.68 -12.10 -0.24
N GLU A 163 19.60 -10.78 -0.22
CA GLU A 163 18.59 -9.99 -0.92
C GLU A 163 19.27 -9.06 -1.93
N ALA A 164 18.76 -9.04 -3.15
CA ALA A 164 19.15 -8.08 -4.18
C ALA A 164 17.91 -7.61 -4.91
N PHE A 165 17.80 -6.30 -5.06
CA PHE A 165 16.76 -5.63 -5.81
C PHE A 165 17.41 -4.77 -6.89
N ALA A 166 16.89 -4.87 -8.11
CA ALA A 166 17.16 -3.91 -9.16
C ALA A 166 15.83 -3.43 -9.75
N ALA A 167 15.67 -2.11 -9.79
CA ALA A 167 14.48 -1.47 -10.32
C ALA A 167 14.28 -1.84 -11.80
N PRO A 168 13.02 -1.89 -12.28
CA PRO A 168 12.72 -2.08 -13.68
C PRO A 168 13.49 -1.06 -14.54
N ARG A 169 14.10 -1.53 -15.63
CA ARG A 169 14.77 -0.66 -16.61
C ARG A 169 13.82 -0.13 -17.66
N GLU A 170 12.66 -0.77 -17.79
CA GLU A 170 11.61 -0.43 -18.72
C GLU A 170 10.33 -0.19 -17.94
N THR A 171 9.54 0.75 -18.43
CA THR A 171 8.19 0.98 -17.93
C THR A 171 7.31 -0.24 -18.19
N THR A 172 6.41 -0.56 -17.26
CA THR A 172 5.41 -1.63 -17.43
C THR A 172 4.67 -1.46 -18.75
N LYS A 173 4.34 -2.56 -19.45
CA LYS A 173 3.60 -2.50 -20.72
C LYS A 173 2.30 -1.69 -20.56
N GLY A 174 2.11 -0.69 -21.41
CA GLY A 174 0.95 0.21 -21.34
C GLY A 174 1.14 1.41 -20.42
N PHE A 175 2.16 1.42 -19.55
CA PHE A 175 2.54 2.62 -18.82
C PHE A 175 3.22 3.58 -19.79
N ASN A 176 2.55 4.69 -20.05
CA ASN A 176 3.15 5.82 -20.73
C ASN A 176 3.73 6.75 -19.64
N PRO A 177 5.06 6.82 -19.45
CA PRO A 177 5.67 7.71 -18.46
C PRO A 177 5.39 9.20 -18.73
N ARG A 178 4.76 9.49 -19.86
CA ARG A 178 4.35 10.81 -20.32
C ARG A 178 2.84 10.94 -20.50
N ALA A 179 2.05 9.94 -20.10
CA ALA A 179 0.59 10.07 -20.06
C ALA A 179 0.24 11.17 -19.05
N GLY A 180 -0.60 12.12 -19.48
CA GLY A 180 -0.97 13.27 -18.66
C GLY A 180 0.07 14.40 -18.61
N LEU A 181 1.26 14.26 -19.23
CA LEU A 181 2.13 15.42 -19.47
C LEU A 181 1.48 16.27 -20.57
N PRO A 182 1.01 17.49 -20.26
CA PRO A 182 0.45 18.37 -21.26
C PRO A 182 1.59 18.85 -22.17
N GLY A 183 1.39 18.76 -23.48
CA GLY A 183 2.39 19.08 -24.49
C GLY A 183 1.89 18.79 -25.90
N ASP A 184 2.69 19.16 -26.90
CA ASP A 184 2.41 18.94 -28.31
C ASP A 184 2.11 17.43 -28.59
N PRO A 185 0.90 17.09 -29.07
CA PRO A 185 0.51 15.72 -29.39
C PRO A 185 1.47 15.04 -30.37
N ASP A 186 2.07 15.80 -31.30
CA ASP A 186 2.97 15.26 -32.31
C ASP A 186 4.36 14.97 -31.73
N LYS A 187 4.86 15.79 -30.79
CA LYS A 187 6.07 15.45 -30.01
C LYS A 187 5.84 14.25 -29.09
N ASN A 188 4.67 14.19 -28.46
CA ASN A 188 4.29 13.04 -27.64
C ASN A 188 4.17 11.75 -28.47
N ARG A 189 3.65 11.81 -29.70
CA ARG A 189 3.66 10.68 -30.65
C ARG A 189 5.06 10.33 -31.16
N GLN A 190 5.92 11.30 -31.45
CA GLN A 190 7.31 11.05 -31.86
C GLN A 190 8.17 10.43 -30.75
N LEU A 191 7.73 10.57 -29.50
CA LEU A 191 8.39 10.03 -28.32
C LEU A 191 7.71 8.76 -27.79
N GLN A 192 6.47 8.46 -28.22
CA GLN A 192 5.83 7.17 -28.01
C GLN A 192 6.67 6.08 -28.68
N GLY A 193 7.14 5.11 -27.90
CA GLY A 193 7.99 4.02 -28.37
C GLY A 193 9.49 4.21 -28.13
N LYS A 194 9.95 5.38 -27.68
CA LYS A 194 11.31 5.52 -27.13
C LYS A 194 11.27 5.11 -25.67
N ALA A 195 11.88 3.96 -25.34
CA ALA A 195 12.08 3.53 -23.96
C ALA A 195 12.74 4.69 -23.18
N VAL A 196 12.06 5.19 -22.16
CA VAL A 196 12.69 6.10 -21.21
C VAL A 196 13.54 5.21 -20.33
N ASP A 197 14.86 5.27 -20.49
CA ASP A 197 15.78 4.61 -19.57
C ASP A 197 15.53 5.17 -18.17
N LEU A 198 14.97 4.34 -17.30
CA LEU A 198 14.80 4.67 -15.90
C LEU A 198 16.18 4.66 -15.22
N PRO A 199 16.43 5.53 -14.23
CA PRO A 199 17.70 5.55 -13.52
C PRO A 199 17.99 4.19 -12.90
N ILE A 200 19.25 3.76 -12.99
CA ILE A 200 19.68 2.47 -12.45
C ILE A 200 19.68 2.56 -10.93
N MET A 201 18.68 1.93 -10.30
CA MET A 201 18.63 1.74 -8.85
C MET A 201 18.82 0.28 -8.52
N HIS A 202 19.80 -0.02 -7.67
CA HIS A 202 20.04 -1.35 -7.13
C HIS A 202 20.30 -1.26 -5.64
N ALA A 203 19.81 -2.26 -4.91
CA ALA A 203 20.04 -2.42 -3.48
C ALA A 203 20.38 -3.88 -3.21
N ASN A 204 21.47 -4.11 -2.47
CA ASN A 204 21.87 -5.43 -2.04
C ASN A 204 21.98 -5.46 -0.52
N SER A 205 21.47 -6.51 0.09
CA SER A 205 21.53 -6.77 1.51
C SER A 205 21.94 -8.21 1.73
N SER A 206 22.76 -8.43 2.76
CA SER A 206 23.09 -9.77 3.24
C SER A 206 23.05 -9.75 4.75
N SER A 207 22.38 -10.74 5.33
CA SER A 207 22.29 -10.90 6.77
C SER A 207 22.70 -12.32 7.16
N LYS A 208 23.39 -12.42 8.29
CA LYS A 208 23.82 -13.68 8.87
C LYS A 208 23.53 -13.67 10.36
N MET A 209 22.76 -14.65 10.82
CA MET A 209 22.57 -14.94 12.22
C MET A 209 23.20 -16.29 12.53
N THR A 210 23.94 -16.39 13.63
CA THR A 210 24.60 -17.62 14.06
C THR A 210 24.37 -17.80 15.55
N LEU A 211 23.91 -19.00 15.92
CA LEU A 211 23.80 -19.40 17.31
C LEU A 211 25.21 -19.54 17.90
N VAL A 212 25.52 -18.71 18.89
CA VAL A 212 26.82 -18.73 19.58
C VAL A 212 26.77 -19.63 20.82
N GLY A 213 25.62 -19.72 21.48
CA GLY A 213 25.44 -20.56 22.66
C GLY A 213 24.02 -20.50 23.20
N MET A 214 23.74 -21.37 24.18
CA MET A 214 22.48 -21.42 24.91
C MET A 214 22.79 -21.21 26.40
N LYS A 215 21.99 -20.40 27.08
CA LYS A 215 22.09 -20.19 28.54
C LYS A 215 20.73 -20.40 29.17
N GLN A 216 20.71 -20.98 30.36
CA GLN A 216 19.50 -21.03 31.17
C GLN A 216 19.29 -19.66 31.81
N PHE A 217 18.08 -19.11 31.70
CA PHE A 217 17.72 -17.88 32.38
C PHE A 217 17.18 -18.24 33.77
N ALA A 218 17.67 -17.54 34.80
CA ALA A 218 17.31 -17.83 36.19
C ALA A 218 15.95 -17.23 36.61
N ASP A 219 15.55 -16.11 36.01
CA ASP A 219 14.43 -15.30 36.50
C ASP A 219 13.22 -15.42 35.59
N ASP A 220 12.04 -15.78 36.09
CA ASP A 220 10.80 -15.66 35.30
C ASP A 220 10.51 -14.19 34.98
N VAL A 221 10.44 -13.87 33.68
CA VAL A 221 10.18 -12.51 33.22
C VAL A 221 8.78 -12.47 32.62
N THR A 222 7.91 -11.68 33.23
CA THR A 222 6.55 -11.46 32.75
C THR A 222 6.52 -10.30 31.76
N PRO A 223 5.82 -10.42 30.61
CA PRO A 223 5.60 -9.30 29.70
C PRO A 223 4.93 -8.11 30.40
N PRO A 224 5.32 -6.86 30.08
CA PRO A 224 4.59 -5.67 30.51
C PRO A 224 3.13 -5.69 30.03
N SER A 225 2.23 -5.08 30.81
CA SER A 225 0.80 -5.02 30.46
C SER A 225 0.46 -4.03 29.35
N ASN A 226 1.36 -3.07 29.07
CA ASN A 226 1.17 -1.97 28.12
C ASN A 226 1.76 -2.23 26.73
N LEU A 227 1.70 -3.47 26.25
CA LEU A 227 2.21 -3.82 24.92
C LEU A 227 1.11 -3.69 23.86
N THR A 228 1.49 -3.15 22.71
CA THR A 228 0.65 -3.13 21.51
C THR A 228 1.03 -4.30 20.61
N LYS A 229 -0.01 -4.91 20.04
CA LYS A 229 0.11 -5.97 19.03
C LYS A 229 0.37 -5.36 17.66
N GLY A 230 1.36 -5.88 16.95
CA GLY A 230 1.71 -5.48 15.59
C GLY A 230 2.07 -6.69 14.72
N SER A 231 2.50 -6.39 13.50
CA SER A 231 3.00 -7.39 12.54
C SER A 231 4.49 -7.24 12.29
N LEU A 232 5.08 -8.24 11.63
CA LEU A 232 6.47 -8.25 11.20
C LEU A 232 6.75 -7.23 10.05
N ILE A 233 5.71 -6.67 9.46
CA ILE A 233 5.83 -5.72 8.34
C ILE A 233 6.55 -4.46 8.84
N ILE A 234 7.59 -4.06 8.12
CA ILE A 234 8.34 -2.84 8.41
C ILE A 234 7.45 -1.64 8.08
N THR A 235 7.33 -0.73 9.03
CA THR A 235 6.48 0.45 8.89
C THR A 235 7.37 1.62 8.50
N GLN A 236 7.09 2.26 7.37
CA GLN A 236 7.86 3.44 6.99
C GLN A 236 7.61 4.58 7.98
N PRO A 237 8.66 5.29 8.43
CA PRO A 237 8.47 6.46 9.26
C PRO A 237 7.69 7.51 8.49
N LYS A 238 6.53 7.90 9.05
CA LYS A 238 5.85 9.09 8.56
C LYS A 238 6.77 10.28 8.88
N PRO A 239 7.09 11.14 7.90
CA PRO A 239 7.83 12.36 8.18
C PRO A 239 7.13 13.16 9.30
N PRO A 240 7.89 13.89 10.13
CA PRO A 240 7.30 14.65 11.22
C PRO A 240 6.29 15.64 10.67
N GLU A 241 5.20 15.81 11.43
CA GLU A 241 4.15 16.76 11.10
C GLU A 241 4.73 18.18 11.02
N LEU A 242 4.22 18.95 10.05
CA LEU A 242 4.57 20.35 9.85
C LEU A 242 3.49 21.22 10.45
N ASP A 243 3.91 22.28 11.13
CA ASP A 243 3.03 23.34 11.61
C ASP A 243 2.59 24.22 10.42
N LEU A 244 1.27 24.39 10.27
CA LEU A 244 0.69 25.11 9.14
C LEU A 244 1.19 26.56 9.07
N GLU A 245 1.29 27.24 10.22
CA GLU A 245 1.68 28.65 10.24
C GLU A 245 3.14 28.84 9.78
N GLN A 246 4.02 27.87 10.02
CA GLN A 246 5.40 27.90 9.54
C GLN A 246 5.52 27.68 8.03
N ILE A 247 4.64 26.85 7.44
CA ILE A 247 4.75 26.46 6.02
C ILE A 247 3.78 27.19 5.09
N LYS A 248 2.92 28.05 5.63
CA LYS A 248 1.87 28.79 4.90
C LYS A 248 2.39 29.56 3.70
N ALA A 249 3.51 30.27 3.85
CA ALA A 249 4.14 31.03 2.77
C ALA A 249 4.68 30.10 1.66
N VAL A 250 5.23 28.95 2.04
CA VAL A 250 5.76 27.94 1.11
C VAL A 250 4.63 27.25 0.34
N LEU A 251 3.52 26.94 1.02
CA LEU A 251 2.30 26.42 0.39
C LEU A 251 1.73 27.40 -0.62
N LEU A 252 1.58 28.67 -0.24
CA LEU A 252 1.09 29.72 -1.14
C LEU A 252 2.03 29.94 -2.33
N GLY A 253 3.34 29.88 -2.09
CA GLY A 253 4.37 29.95 -3.14
C GLY A 253 4.22 28.81 -4.15
N ASN A 254 4.03 27.58 -3.68
CA ASN A 254 3.81 26.41 -4.55
C ASN A 254 2.48 26.49 -5.31
N LEU A 255 1.39 26.90 -4.64
CA LEU A 255 0.10 27.10 -5.28
C LEU A 255 0.18 28.16 -6.41
N THR A 256 0.84 29.27 -6.12
CA THR A 256 1.09 30.33 -7.10
C THR A 256 2.00 29.86 -8.23
N CYS A 257 3.03 29.07 -7.91
CA CYS A 257 3.90 28.47 -8.92
C CYS A 257 3.10 27.56 -9.87
N VAL A 258 2.27 26.67 -9.34
CA VAL A 258 1.42 25.79 -10.17
C VAL A 258 0.54 26.63 -11.09
N ARG A 259 -0.11 27.67 -10.57
CA ARG A 259 -0.97 28.57 -11.35
C ARG A 259 -0.21 29.29 -12.48
N ASN A 260 0.97 29.80 -12.19
CA ASN A 260 1.72 30.65 -13.11
C ASN A 260 2.44 29.88 -14.22
N HIS A 261 2.72 28.59 -14.04
CA HIS A 261 3.34 27.76 -15.08
C HIS A 261 2.25 27.10 -15.95
N PRO A 262 2.12 27.46 -17.23
CA PRO A 262 1.09 26.94 -18.10
C PRO A 262 1.32 25.47 -18.40
N ARG A 263 0.23 24.68 -18.43
CA ARG A 263 0.28 23.24 -18.68
C ARG A 263 1.07 22.86 -19.94
N LYS A 264 0.94 23.62 -21.03
CA LYS A 264 1.53 23.29 -22.34
C LYS A 264 2.97 23.76 -22.51
N GLU A 265 3.37 24.80 -21.80
CA GLU A 265 4.63 25.52 -22.03
C GLU A 265 5.69 25.07 -21.02
N GLU A 266 5.30 24.93 -19.75
CA GLU A 266 6.22 24.63 -18.64
C GLU A 266 5.72 23.47 -17.77
N PRO A 267 5.47 22.28 -18.37
CA PRO A 267 4.85 21.15 -17.67
C PRO A 267 5.70 20.60 -16.52
N LEU A 268 7.03 20.62 -16.66
CA LEU A 268 7.95 20.07 -15.66
C LEU A 268 7.96 20.91 -14.38
N GLN A 269 8.05 22.23 -14.51
CA GLN A 269 8.05 23.17 -13.39
C GLN A 269 6.69 23.14 -12.68
N ARG A 270 5.58 23.15 -13.44
CA ARG A 270 4.24 22.99 -12.88
C ARG A 270 4.12 21.69 -12.08
N GLN A 271 4.61 20.58 -12.63
CA GLN A 271 4.59 19.27 -11.97
C GLN A 271 5.43 19.28 -10.68
N GLN A 272 6.63 19.86 -10.70
CA GLN A 272 7.48 19.95 -9.51
C GLN A 272 6.80 20.75 -8.39
N CYS A 273 6.23 21.91 -8.70
CA CYS A 273 5.50 22.71 -7.72
C CYS A 273 4.26 22.00 -7.18
N PHE A 274 3.56 21.24 -8.03
CA PHE A 274 2.41 20.44 -7.60
C PHE A 274 2.82 19.29 -6.67
N LEU A 275 3.90 18.58 -6.98
CA LEU A 275 4.44 17.52 -6.12
C LEU A 275 4.95 18.06 -4.78
N GLN A 276 5.58 19.24 -4.77
CA GLN A 276 5.98 19.91 -3.54
C GLN A 276 4.78 20.33 -2.69
N LEU A 277 3.71 20.83 -3.32
CA LEU A 277 2.46 21.17 -2.64
C LEU A 277 1.87 19.93 -1.94
N ILE A 278 1.77 18.79 -2.64
CA ILE A 278 1.30 17.52 -2.08
C ILE A 278 2.19 17.09 -0.91
N ALA A 279 3.52 17.09 -1.09
CA ALA A 279 4.46 16.66 -0.05
C ALA A 279 4.38 17.50 1.23
N LEU A 280 4.08 18.79 1.13
CA LEU A 280 3.84 19.66 2.28
C LEU A 280 2.51 19.34 2.95
N MET A 281 1.44 19.15 2.17
CA MET A 281 0.11 18.87 2.69
C MET A 281 0.00 17.49 3.36
N ASP A 282 0.72 16.47 2.89
CA ASP A 282 0.74 15.12 3.49
C ASP A 282 1.29 15.11 4.93
N ARG A 283 2.10 16.12 5.24
CA ARG A 283 2.73 16.32 6.54
C ARG A 283 1.92 17.20 7.48
N LEU A 284 0.76 17.71 7.07
CA LEU A 284 -0.10 18.48 7.97
C LEU A 284 -0.92 17.56 8.87
N SER A 285 -1.24 18.07 10.07
CA SER A 285 -2.24 17.44 10.93
C SER A 285 -3.61 17.43 10.25
N LYS A 286 -4.52 16.55 10.68
CA LYS A 286 -5.90 16.52 10.15
C LYS A 286 -6.61 17.86 10.32
N ASN A 287 -6.34 18.57 11.42
CA ASN A 287 -6.96 19.86 11.72
C ASN A 287 -6.45 20.95 10.79
N ASP A 288 -5.13 21.03 10.61
CA ASP A 288 -4.48 22.00 9.74
C ASP A 288 -4.85 21.81 8.27
N LEU A 289 -4.93 20.55 7.83
CA LEU A 289 -5.45 20.22 6.52
C LEU A 289 -6.89 20.72 6.36
N GLY A 290 -7.72 20.58 7.40
CA GLY A 290 -9.08 21.12 7.44
C GLY A 290 -9.13 22.65 7.30
N VAL A 291 -8.21 23.38 7.95
CA VAL A 291 -8.08 24.84 7.82
C VAL A 291 -7.75 25.22 6.38
N LEU A 292 -6.79 24.53 5.74
CA LEU A 292 -6.46 24.77 4.34
C LEU A 292 -7.63 24.49 3.39
N VAL A 293 -8.33 23.38 3.59
CA VAL A 293 -9.51 23.06 2.77
C VAL A 293 -10.56 24.14 2.91
N TYR A 294 -10.87 24.60 4.12
CA TYR A 294 -11.83 25.68 4.34
C TYR A 294 -11.41 26.99 3.66
N GLN A 295 -10.11 27.28 3.64
CA GLN A 295 -9.60 28.52 3.04
C GLN A 295 -9.64 28.51 1.51
N TYR A 296 -9.31 27.39 0.87
CA TYR A 296 -9.07 27.35 -0.59
C TYR A 296 -10.09 26.53 -1.38
N VAL A 297 -10.80 25.57 -0.77
CA VAL A 297 -11.80 24.74 -1.46
C VAL A 297 -13.17 25.34 -1.23
N LYS A 298 -13.60 26.18 -2.16
CA LYS A 298 -14.88 26.91 -2.11
C LYS A 298 -15.82 26.43 -3.21
N VAL A 299 -17.12 26.56 -2.99
CA VAL A 299 -18.15 26.25 -4.00
C VAL A 299 -18.56 27.48 -4.82
N SER A 300 -18.17 28.66 -4.38
CA SER A 300 -18.40 29.95 -5.04
C SER A 300 -17.11 30.76 -5.03
N TYR A 301 -16.79 31.39 -6.16
CA TYR A 301 -15.55 32.14 -6.35
C TYR A 301 -15.86 33.58 -6.77
N SER A 302 -15.03 34.51 -6.33
CA SER A 302 -15.11 35.94 -6.60
C SER A 302 -14.41 36.29 -7.92
N ASP A 303 -13.39 35.52 -8.29
CA ASP A 303 -12.59 35.70 -9.50
C ASP A 303 -12.03 34.36 -10.03
N SER A 304 -11.39 34.42 -11.20
CA SER A 304 -10.78 33.27 -11.85
C SER A 304 -9.52 32.74 -11.15
N ILE A 305 -8.87 33.57 -10.32
CA ILE A 305 -7.70 33.17 -9.55
C ILE A 305 -8.12 32.26 -8.40
N GLU A 306 -9.21 32.62 -7.72
CA GLU A 306 -9.82 31.85 -6.65
C GLU A 306 -10.37 30.51 -7.17
N GLU A 307 -11.01 30.52 -8.34
CA GLU A 307 -11.44 29.30 -9.02
C GLU A 307 -10.26 28.37 -9.35
N GLU A 308 -9.18 28.89 -9.95
CA GLU A 308 -8.00 28.08 -10.29
C GLU A 308 -7.27 27.56 -9.04
N ASN A 309 -7.18 28.36 -7.97
CA ASN A 309 -6.61 27.91 -6.70
C ASN A 309 -7.43 26.77 -6.10
N CYS A 310 -8.77 26.88 -6.09
CA CYS A 310 -9.64 25.81 -5.62
C CYS A 310 -9.44 24.53 -6.44
N ASN A 311 -9.42 24.66 -7.76
CA ASN A 311 -9.18 23.58 -8.69
C ASN A 311 -7.85 22.84 -8.41
N ILE A 312 -6.76 23.58 -8.21
CA ILE A 312 -5.45 23.00 -7.86
C ILE A 312 -5.50 22.30 -6.50
N MET A 313 -6.18 22.87 -5.51
CA MET A 313 -6.30 22.29 -4.18
C MET A 313 -7.13 21.02 -4.15
N VAL A 314 -8.22 20.95 -4.93
CA VAL A 314 -9.00 19.71 -5.11
C VAL A 314 -8.13 18.62 -5.75
N ASP A 315 -7.37 18.94 -6.79
CA ASP A 315 -6.45 17.99 -7.41
C ASP A 315 -5.37 17.50 -6.43
N ALA A 316 -4.80 18.41 -5.62
CA ALA A 316 -3.78 18.08 -4.64
C ALA A 316 -4.34 17.17 -3.53
N LEU A 317 -5.52 17.48 -3.00
CA LEU A 317 -6.21 16.66 -1.99
C LEU A 317 -6.61 15.28 -2.54
N GLY A 318 -7.06 15.25 -3.79
CA GLY A 318 -7.36 14.00 -4.49
C GLY A 318 -6.11 13.14 -4.68
N SER A 319 -4.99 13.76 -5.03
CA SER A 319 -3.69 13.10 -5.20
C SER A 319 -3.09 12.60 -3.88
N LEU A 320 -3.35 13.28 -2.75
CA LEU A 320 -2.97 12.78 -1.43
C LEU A 320 -3.63 11.45 -1.12
N GLY A 321 -4.89 11.28 -1.52
CA GLY A 321 -5.66 10.05 -1.33
C GLY A 321 -5.87 9.62 0.13
N SER A 322 -5.41 10.40 1.11
CA SER A 322 -5.54 10.08 2.53
C SER A 322 -7.00 10.09 2.97
N GLU A 323 -7.32 9.29 3.99
CA GLU A 323 -8.69 9.24 4.54
C GLU A 323 -9.20 10.63 4.95
N ALA A 324 -8.33 11.47 5.53
CA ALA A 324 -8.68 12.83 5.92
C ALA A 324 -9.01 13.71 4.72
N ALA A 325 -8.19 13.67 3.67
CA ALA A 325 -8.44 14.42 2.43
C ALA A 325 -9.74 13.98 1.76
N GLN A 326 -9.99 12.66 1.68
CA GLN A 326 -11.21 12.11 1.10
C GLN A 326 -12.47 12.56 1.86
N ARG A 327 -12.45 12.51 3.21
CA ARG A 327 -13.58 12.98 4.05
C ARG A 327 -13.80 14.48 3.88
N LEU A 328 -12.74 15.28 3.82
CA LEU A 328 -12.81 16.72 3.62
C LEU A 328 -13.44 17.05 2.25
N LEU A 329 -12.94 16.47 1.16
CA LEU A 329 -13.50 16.66 -0.19
C LEU A 329 -14.97 16.23 -0.27
N THR A 330 -15.32 15.09 0.32
CA THR A 330 -16.72 14.62 0.38
C THR A 330 -17.62 15.67 1.03
N LYS A 331 -17.17 16.26 2.14
CA LYS A 331 -17.95 17.27 2.87
C LYS A 331 -18.01 18.62 2.16
N THR A 332 -16.90 19.09 1.60
CA THR A 332 -16.79 20.46 1.08
C THR A 332 -17.10 20.61 -0.40
N VAL A 333 -17.10 19.50 -1.16
CA VAL A 333 -17.44 19.50 -2.58
C VAL A 333 -18.69 18.66 -2.82
N LEU A 334 -18.65 17.36 -2.53
CA LEU A 334 -19.73 16.43 -2.94
C LEU A 334 -21.06 16.74 -2.24
N LEU A 335 -21.02 16.96 -0.93
CA LEU A 335 -22.21 17.26 -0.11
C LEU A 335 -22.51 18.76 -0.02
N ALA A 336 -21.66 19.62 -0.59
CA ALA A 336 -21.81 21.06 -0.44
C ALA A 336 -22.86 21.62 -1.39
N LYS A 337 -23.82 22.37 -0.81
CA LYS A 337 -24.86 23.04 -1.58
C LYS A 337 -24.23 24.11 -2.49
N GLY A 338 -24.52 24.03 -3.79
CA GLY A 338 -24.04 25.00 -4.79
C GLY A 338 -22.70 24.63 -5.43
N ALA A 339 -22.11 23.47 -5.10
CA ALA A 339 -20.96 22.96 -5.82
C ALA A 339 -21.31 22.77 -7.31
N SER A 340 -20.46 23.29 -8.20
CA SER A 340 -20.67 23.15 -9.63
C SER A 340 -20.43 21.71 -10.08
N GLY A 341 -21.15 21.25 -11.11
CA GLY A 341 -20.95 19.91 -11.67
C GLY A 341 -19.49 19.66 -12.10
N LYS A 342 -18.80 20.70 -12.60
CA LYS A 342 -17.37 20.63 -12.96
C LYS A 342 -16.48 20.36 -11.75
N LEU A 343 -16.74 21.00 -10.61
CA LEU A 343 -15.96 20.81 -9.39
C LEU A 343 -16.20 19.40 -8.81
N ILE A 344 -17.45 18.94 -8.80
CA ILE A 344 -17.82 17.58 -8.39
C ILE A 344 -17.16 16.55 -9.29
N GLN A 345 -17.23 16.72 -10.61
CA GLN A 345 -16.59 15.82 -11.58
C GLN A 345 -15.08 15.74 -11.35
N ARG A 346 -14.41 16.88 -11.13
CA ARG A 346 -12.97 16.93 -10.84
C ARG A 346 -12.61 16.13 -9.58
N MET A 347 -13.40 16.28 -8.53
CA MET A 347 -13.27 15.48 -7.31
C MET A 347 -13.48 13.99 -7.61
N LEU A 348 -14.52 13.60 -8.33
CA LEU A 348 -14.79 12.19 -8.63
C LEU A 348 -13.67 11.54 -9.44
N ILE A 349 -13.11 12.25 -10.44
CA ILE A 349 -11.95 11.79 -11.21
C ILE A 349 -10.79 11.46 -10.29
N SER A 350 -10.52 12.29 -9.28
CA SER A 350 -9.41 12.03 -8.36
C SER A 350 -9.63 10.78 -7.51
N PHE A 351 -10.87 10.40 -7.21
CA PHE A 351 -11.18 9.17 -6.46
C PHE A 351 -11.00 7.91 -7.30
N VAL A 352 -11.24 7.97 -8.62
CA VAL A 352 -11.06 6.83 -9.52
C VAL A 352 -9.59 6.43 -9.67
N THR A 353 -8.67 7.37 -9.47
CA THR A 353 -7.23 7.12 -9.58
C THR A 353 -6.58 6.63 -8.29
N ILE A 354 -7.32 6.52 -7.19
CA ILE A 354 -6.78 6.08 -5.89
C ILE A 354 -6.67 4.54 -5.89
N THR A 355 -5.52 4.03 -5.44
CA THR A 355 -5.25 2.59 -5.34
C THR A 355 -5.87 1.93 -4.10
N THR A 356 -6.15 2.73 -3.06
CA THR A 356 -6.87 2.29 -1.85
C THR A 356 -8.38 2.43 -2.00
N PRO A 357 -9.18 1.54 -1.40
CA PRO A 357 -10.63 1.69 -1.37
C PRO A 357 -11.07 3.06 -0.82
N PRO A 358 -12.07 3.73 -1.44
CA PRO A 358 -12.61 4.99 -0.92
C PRO A 358 -13.15 4.86 0.51
N VAL A 359 -13.09 5.96 1.26
CA VAL A 359 -13.64 6.01 2.63
C VAL A 359 -15.15 5.77 2.62
N LYS A 360 -15.66 5.07 3.64
CA LYS A 360 -17.08 4.70 3.75
C LYS A 360 -18.02 5.91 3.64
N ASP A 361 -17.64 7.05 4.22
CA ASP A 361 -18.41 8.30 4.14
C ASP A 361 -18.63 8.76 2.69
N PHE A 362 -17.59 8.66 1.86
CA PHE A 362 -17.68 9.02 0.44
C PHE A 362 -18.63 8.07 -0.30
N VAL A 363 -18.47 6.76 -0.10
CA VAL A 363 -19.33 5.75 -0.74
C VAL A 363 -20.78 5.98 -0.37
N LYS A 364 -21.07 6.18 0.91
CA LYS A 364 -22.43 6.47 1.40
C LYS A 364 -22.99 7.77 0.82
N ALA A 365 -22.20 8.85 0.80
CA ALA A 365 -22.62 10.12 0.22
C ALA A 365 -22.93 10.00 -1.28
N LEU A 366 -22.12 9.23 -2.01
CA LEU A 366 -22.33 8.97 -3.42
C LEU A 366 -23.58 8.12 -3.66
N GLU A 367 -23.77 7.06 -2.87
CA GLU A 367 -25.00 6.24 -2.89
C GLU A 367 -26.23 7.09 -2.61
N GLU A 368 -26.19 7.95 -1.59
CA GLU A 368 -27.28 8.88 -1.30
C GLU A 368 -27.51 9.82 -2.49
N LEU A 369 -26.49 10.46 -3.06
CA LEU A 369 -26.69 11.36 -4.20
C LEU A 369 -27.26 10.64 -5.44
N CYS A 370 -26.78 9.43 -5.73
CA CYS A 370 -27.25 8.65 -6.87
C CYS A 370 -28.64 8.03 -6.64
N PHE A 371 -29.06 7.82 -5.38
CA PHE A 371 -30.25 7.04 -5.04
C PHE A 371 -31.24 7.70 -4.06
N ALA A 372 -31.04 8.96 -3.61
CA ALA A 372 -31.86 9.64 -2.59
C ALA A 372 -33.26 10.06 -3.04
N ARG A 373 -33.66 9.88 -4.30
CA ARG A 373 -35.08 9.95 -4.67
C ARG A 373 -35.78 8.68 -4.20
N ARG A 374 -36.28 8.67 -2.96
CA ARG A 374 -37.44 7.86 -2.59
C ARG A 374 -38.59 8.30 -3.49
N ILE A 375 -38.94 7.47 -4.49
CA ILE A 375 -40.14 7.68 -5.29
C ILE A 375 -41.32 7.23 -4.42
N GLN A 376 -42.07 8.19 -3.87
CA GLN A 376 -43.43 7.93 -3.40
C GLN A 376 -44.32 7.83 -4.63
N PHE A 377 -45.05 6.72 -4.75
CA PHE A 377 -46.03 6.52 -5.82
C PHE A 377 -47.39 7.06 -5.35
N GLU A 378 -47.85 8.18 -5.92
CA GLU A 378 -49.29 8.33 -6.13
C GLU A 378 -49.60 7.65 -7.46
N GLY A 379 -50.17 6.45 -7.39
CA GLY A 379 -50.70 5.75 -8.56
C GLY A 379 -52.03 6.38 -8.96
N ASP A 380 -52.20 6.67 -10.25
CA ASP A 380 -53.45 7.21 -10.80
C ASP A 380 -54.51 6.11 -11.05
N ASP A 381 -54.26 4.89 -10.61
CA ASP A 381 -55.20 3.77 -10.63
C ASP A 381 -54.84 2.76 -9.53
N GLY A 382 -55.63 2.73 -8.45
CA GLY A 382 -55.38 1.89 -7.27
C GLY A 382 -55.49 0.38 -7.49
N ARG A 383 -54.71 -0.24 -8.39
CA ARG A 383 -54.57 -1.70 -8.54
C ARG A 383 -53.16 -2.15 -8.91
N LEU A 384 -52.57 -2.96 -8.03
CA LEU A 384 -51.34 -3.72 -8.26
C LEU A 384 -51.64 -4.97 -9.10
N SER A 385 -50.86 -5.21 -10.16
CA SER A 385 -50.65 -6.56 -10.71
C SER A 385 -49.17 -6.90 -10.75
N ALA A 386 -48.80 -7.90 -9.97
CA ALA A 386 -47.48 -8.52 -9.98
C ALA A 386 -47.45 -9.62 -11.06
N SER A 387 -46.52 -9.51 -12.01
CA SER A 387 -45.67 -10.59 -12.55
C SER A 387 -45.18 -10.22 -13.95
N ASP A 388 -44.00 -9.62 -14.03
CA ASP A 388 -43.10 -9.70 -15.19
C ASP A 388 -41.70 -9.36 -14.67
N THR A 389 -41.15 -10.26 -13.85
CA THR A 389 -39.75 -10.16 -13.42
C THR A 389 -38.86 -10.56 -14.60
N PHE A 390 -38.21 -9.57 -15.19
CA PHE A 390 -37.09 -9.80 -16.10
C PHE A 390 -36.01 -10.65 -15.40
N PRO A 391 -35.34 -11.56 -16.12
CA PRO A 391 -34.24 -12.34 -15.55
C PRO A 391 -33.13 -11.41 -15.05
N GLU A 392 -32.51 -11.79 -13.92
CA GLU A 392 -31.39 -11.07 -13.32
C GLU A 392 -30.20 -11.05 -14.29
N ILE A 393 -29.58 -9.87 -14.46
CA ILE A 393 -28.43 -9.71 -15.36
C ILE A 393 -27.18 -10.09 -14.58
N LEU A 394 -26.44 -11.09 -15.06
CA LEU A 394 -25.30 -11.65 -14.35
C LEU A 394 -24.04 -10.79 -14.55
N GLU A 395 -23.15 -10.78 -13.55
CA GLU A 395 -21.85 -10.09 -13.64
C GLU A 395 -21.03 -10.59 -14.84
N SER A 396 -21.07 -11.91 -15.10
CA SER A 396 -20.37 -12.54 -16.22
C SER A 396 -20.87 -12.08 -17.60
N GLU A 397 -22.16 -11.77 -17.75
CA GLU A 397 -22.74 -11.31 -19.01
C GLU A 397 -22.30 -9.87 -19.31
N VAL A 398 -22.23 -9.04 -18.27
CA VAL A 398 -21.76 -7.66 -18.38
C VAL A 398 -20.26 -7.62 -18.65
N ASP A 399 -19.48 -8.47 -17.99
CA ASP A 399 -18.05 -8.61 -18.27
C ASP A 399 -17.78 -9.02 -19.71
N GLU A 400 -18.53 -9.99 -20.23
CA GLU A 400 -18.42 -10.40 -21.62
C GLU A 400 -18.80 -9.27 -22.59
N ALA A 401 -19.85 -8.49 -22.27
CA ALA A 401 -20.25 -7.33 -23.06
C ALA A 401 -19.18 -6.22 -23.09
N ILE A 402 -18.53 -5.95 -21.95
CA ILE A 402 -17.42 -4.99 -21.85
C ILE A 402 -16.24 -5.44 -22.72
N HIS A 403 -15.89 -6.73 -22.67
CA HIS A 403 -14.79 -7.28 -23.47
C HIS A 403 -15.07 -7.23 -24.98
N ARG A 404 -16.34 -7.30 -25.39
CA ARG A 404 -16.77 -7.19 -26.79
C ARG A 404 -16.80 -5.76 -27.33
N LEU A 405 -16.60 -4.73 -26.50
CA LEU A 405 -16.55 -3.34 -26.98
C LEU A 405 -15.39 -3.15 -27.98
N PRO A 406 -15.60 -2.48 -29.13
CA PRO A 406 -14.53 -2.19 -30.08
C PRO A 406 -13.39 -1.40 -29.43
N LYS A 407 -12.15 -1.67 -29.83
CA LYS A 407 -11.01 -0.85 -29.38
C LYS A 407 -11.05 0.52 -30.05
N ASN A 408 -10.67 1.58 -29.32
CA ASN A 408 -10.66 2.97 -29.81
C ASN A 408 -12.03 3.51 -30.26
N LYS A 409 -13.13 3.00 -29.70
CA LYS A 409 -14.45 3.59 -29.93
C LYS A 409 -14.48 5.02 -29.35
N ALA A 410 -15.02 5.97 -30.11
CA ALA A 410 -15.25 7.33 -29.62
C ALA A 410 -16.10 7.27 -28.34
N ALA A 411 -15.77 8.14 -27.38
CA ALA A 411 -16.52 8.25 -26.14
C ALA A 411 -17.96 8.72 -26.41
N GLY A 412 -18.86 8.38 -25.49
CA GLY A 412 -20.25 8.85 -25.52
C GLY A 412 -20.36 10.33 -25.13
N ALA A 413 -21.58 10.82 -24.93
CA ALA A 413 -21.85 12.18 -24.44
C ALA A 413 -21.24 12.45 -23.04
N ASP A 414 -20.88 11.38 -22.33
CA ASP A 414 -20.20 11.39 -21.03
C ASP A 414 -18.67 11.51 -21.12
N ASP A 415 -18.09 11.54 -22.33
CA ASP A 415 -16.66 11.55 -22.61
C ASP A 415 -15.88 10.37 -21.95
N ILE A 416 -16.57 9.27 -21.59
CA ILE A 416 -15.94 8.07 -21.04
C ILE A 416 -15.47 7.14 -22.18
N PRO A 417 -14.16 6.94 -22.39
CA PRO A 417 -13.67 6.01 -23.39
C PRO A 417 -13.92 4.55 -22.99
N ALA A 418 -14.27 3.71 -23.96
CA ALA A 418 -14.52 2.28 -23.77
C ALA A 418 -13.34 1.53 -23.12
N GLU A 419 -12.12 2.04 -23.26
CA GLU A 419 -10.93 1.45 -22.65
C GLU A 419 -10.92 1.58 -21.12
N LEU A 420 -11.57 2.59 -20.54
CA LEU A 420 -11.73 2.70 -19.08
C LEU A 420 -12.69 1.65 -18.52
N LEU A 421 -13.70 1.24 -19.30
CA LEU A 421 -14.58 0.14 -18.91
C LEU A 421 -13.85 -1.20 -18.99
N LYS A 422 -12.99 -1.40 -20.01
CA LYS A 422 -12.20 -2.63 -20.18
C LYS A 422 -11.04 -2.78 -19.20
N THR A 423 -10.46 -1.68 -18.75
CA THR A 423 -9.35 -1.66 -17.76
C THR A 423 -9.82 -1.41 -16.33
N GLY A 424 -11.14 -1.27 -16.14
CA GLY A 424 -11.77 -0.93 -14.87
C GLY A 424 -11.49 -1.96 -13.77
N ASN A 425 -11.46 -1.45 -12.53
CA ASN A 425 -11.37 -2.24 -11.31
C ASN A 425 -12.55 -3.25 -11.24
N PRO A 426 -12.40 -4.44 -10.62
CA PRO A 426 -13.50 -5.41 -10.38
C PRO A 426 -14.76 -4.81 -9.72
N THR A 427 -14.69 -3.61 -9.17
CA THR A 427 -15.83 -2.83 -8.68
C THR A 427 -16.78 -2.38 -9.80
N THR A 428 -16.27 -2.06 -10.99
CA THR A 428 -17.07 -1.65 -12.17
C THR A 428 -17.94 -2.80 -12.68
N SER A 429 -17.37 -4.00 -12.74
CA SER A 429 -18.05 -5.26 -13.07
C SER A 429 -19.17 -5.64 -12.09
N LYS A 430 -19.14 -5.14 -10.85
CA LYS A 430 -20.17 -5.36 -9.83
C LYS A 430 -21.27 -4.29 -9.82
N LEU A 431 -20.98 -3.10 -10.32
CA LEU A 431 -21.92 -1.97 -10.34
C LEU A 431 -22.77 -1.95 -11.61
N LEU A 432 -22.18 -2.29 -12.76
CA LEU A 432 -22.88 -2.29 -14.04
C LEU A 432 -24.05 -3.29 -14.13
N PRO A 433 -23.96 -4.54 -13.62
CA PRO A 433 -25.08 -5.48 -13.62
C PRO A 433 -26.28 -4.94 -12.83
N LYS A 434 -26.00 -4.34 -11.67
CA LYS A 434 -27.04 -3.70 -10.83
C LYS A 434 -27.70 -2.52 -11.55
N LEU A 435 -26.91 -1.72 -12.28
CA LEU A 435 -27.42 -0.62 -13.08
C LEU A 435 -28.29 -1.12 -14.25
N CYS A 436 -27.82 -2.12 -14.99
CA CYS A 436 -28.54 -2.72 -16.11
C CYS A 436 -29.85 -3.38 -15.66
N SER A 437 -29.84 -4.17 -14.58
CA SER A 437 -31.05 -4.79 -14.03
C SER A 437 -32.06 -3.75 -13.56
N LYS A 438 -31.57 -2.61 -13.05
CA LYS A 438 -32.43 -1.49 -12.66
C LYS A 438 -33.05 -0.78 -13.87
N ILE A 439 -32.29 -0.54 -14.94
CA ILE A 439 -32.83 0.06 -16.19
C ILE A 439 -33.90 -0.84 -16.79
N VAL A 440 -33.65 -2.15 -16.84
CA VAL A 440 -34.58 -3.14 -17.39
C VAL A 440 -35.86 -3.25 -16.54
N SER A 441 -35.75 -3.23 -15.21
CA SER A 441 -36.91 -3.34 -14.31
C SER A 441 -37.71 -2.04 -14.16
N THR A 442 -37.11 -0.87 -14.43
CA THR A 442 -37.77 0.43 -14.23
C THR A 442 -38.12 1.18 -15.51
N GLY A 443 -37.58 0.75 -16.67
CA GLY A 443 -37.77 1.41 -17.97
C GLY A 443 -37.14 2.81 -18.08
N GLN A 444 -36.50 3.31 -17.01
CA GLN A 444 -35.87 4.63 -16.99
C GLN A 444 -34.43 4.55 -17.50
N ARG A 445 -34.15 5.28 -18.59
CA ARG A 445 -32.78 5.51 -19.05
C ARG A 445 -32.18 6.69 -18.29
N PRO A 446 -30.85 6.70 -18.03
CA PRO A 446 -30.16 7.92 -17.62
C PRO A 446 -30.49 9.03 -18.63
N SER A 447 -30.83 10.23 -18.16
CA SER A 447 -31.00 11.37 -19.05
C SER A 447 -29.66 11.70 -19.72
N ASP A 448 -29.68 11.86 -21.04
CA ASP A 448 -28.53 12.20 -21.88
C ASP A 448 -27.79 13.47 -21.42
#